data_AF-U5S0F6-F1
#
_entry.id   AF-U5S0F6-F1
#
_cell.length_a   1.000
_cell.length_b   1.000
_cell.length_c   1.000
_cell.angle_alpha   90.00
_cell.angle_beta   90.00
_cell.angle_gamma   90.00
#
_symmetry.space_group_name_H-M   'P 1'
#
loop_
_entity.id
_entity.type
_entity.pdbx_description
1 polymer ?
#
loop_
_entity_poly.entity_id
_entity_poly.type
_entity_poly.pdbx_seq_one_letter_code
_entity_poly.pdbx_strand_id
1 'polypeptide(L)'
;VWQGTPEENSRMLRSAVIFYGGGQVGFGVIDQKIKDKLVFTNHKGAANSIGFVENFPPPPALGKSYLFEDVEQGYEGATTFVLPSNKQLYEFCFTVPMSKDMFRTANESQIM
;
A
#
# COMPACT_ATOMS: atom_id res chain seq x y z
N VAL A 1 -23.92 7.61 7.56
CA VAL A 1 -23.35 7.68 6.19
C VAL A 1 -23.87 6.47 5.45
N TRP A 2 -24.55 6.64 4.31
CA TRP A 2 -24.99 5.50 3.50
C TRP A 2 -23.75 4.85 2.88
N GLN A 3 -23.59 3.54 3.07
CA GLN A 3 -22.50 2.76 2.50
C GLN A 3 -23.13 1.64 1.67
N GLY A 4 -22.84 1.65 0.37
CA GLY A 4 -23.31 0.60 -0.55
C GLY A 4 -22.63 -0.74 -0.26
N THR A 5 -23.06 -1.79 -0.94
CA THR A 5 -22.36 -3.10 -0.86
C THR A 5 -20.91 -2.97 -1.38
N PRO A 6 -20.00 -3.90 -1.05
CA PRO A 6 -18.66 -3.90 -1.61
C PRO A 6 -18.63 -3.80 -3.15
N GLU A 7 -19.60 -4.41 -3.82
CA GLU A 7 -19.75 -4.39 -5.29
C GLU A 7 -20.19 -3.01 -5.80
N GLU A 8 -21.06 -2.30 -5.07
CA GLU A 8 -21.46 -0.93 -5.42
C GLU A 8 -20.31 0.05 -5.21
N ASN A 9 -19.60 -0.09 -4.09
CA ASN A 9 -18.45 0.75 -3.75
C ASN A 9 -17.30 0.52 -4.76
N SER A 10 -17.07 -0.73 -5.18
CA SER A 10 -16.02 -1.05 -6.17
C SER A 10 -16.36 -0.48 -7.56
N ARG A 11 -17.63 -0.47 -7.98
CA ARG A 11 -18.07 0.23 -9.20
C ARG A 11 -17.82 1.73 -9.12
N MET A 12 -18.17 2.35 -8.00
CA MET A 12 -17.95 3.79 -7.77
C MET A 12 -16.45 4.13 -7.78
N LEU A 13 -15.64 3.39 -7.02
CA LEU A 13 -14.18 3.57 -6.95
C LEU A 13 -13.54 3.38 -8.33
N ARG A 14 -13.94 2.34 -9.07
CA ARG A 14 -13.46 2.13 -10.44
C ARG A 14 -13.77 3.33 -11.33
N SER A 15 -15.01 3.83 -11.32
CA SER A 15 -15.40 5.00 -12.11
C SER A 15 -14.55 6.22 -11.78
N ALA A 16 -14.32 6.50 -10.49
CA ALA A 16 -13.46 7.59 -10.06
C ALA A 16 -12.02 7.42 -10.55
N VAL A 17 -11.44 6.23 -10.42
CA VAL A 17 -10.05 5.98 -10.79
C VAL A 17 -9.84 6.11 -12.30
N ILE A 18 -10.75 5.59 -13.12
CA ILE A 18 -10.70 5.79 -14.58
C ILE A 18 -10.81 7.28 -14.92
N PHE A 19 -11.69 8.02 -14.26
CA PHE A 19 -11.83 9.47 -14.46
C PHE A 19 -10.53 10.22 -14.12
N TYR A 20 -9.82 9.82 -13.06
CA TYR A 20 -8.53 10.39 -12.68
C TYR A 20 -7.31 9.83 -13.44
N GLY A 21 -7.52 9.07 -14.53
CA GLY A 21 -6.45 8.61 -15.42
C GLY A 21 -5.83 7.26 -15.09
N GLY A 22 -6.43 6.49 -14.17
CA GLY A 22 -6.07 5.09 -14.00
C GLY A 22 -6.43 4.26 -15.23
N GLY A 23 -5.56 3.33 -15.62
CA GLY A 23 -5.76 2.45 -16.77
C GLY A 23 -6.54 1.19 -16.44
N GLN A 24 -6.12 0.46 -15.40
CA GLN A 24 -6.82 -0.72 -14.91
C GLN A 24 -7.05 -0.61 -13.41
N VAL A 25 -8.10 -1.27 -12.93
CA VAL A 25 -8.49 -1.30 -11.52
C VAL A 25 -8.81 -2.74 -11.14
N GLY A 26 -8.24 -3.19 -10.02
CA GLY A 26 -8.49 -4.48 -9.41
C GLY A 26 -8.79 -4.35 -7.92
N PHE A 27 -9.54 -5.33 -7.41
CA PHE A 27 -9.88 -5.43 -5.99
C PHE A 27 -9.56 -6.85 -5.52
N GLY A 28 -9.00 -6.96 -4.31
CA GLY A 28 -8.67 -8.22 -3.66
C GLY A 28 -9.19 -8.25 -2.23
N VAL A 29 -9.59 -9.42 -1.75
CA VAL A 29 -9.93 -9.62 -0.34
C VAL A 29 -8.63 -9.84 0.43
N ILE A 30 -8.43 -9.09 1.52
CA ILE A 30 -7.30 -9.33 2.43
C ILE A 30 -7.72 -10.45 3.39
N ASP A 31 -7.34 -11.68 3.04
CA ASP A 31 -7.50 -12.86 3.88
C ASP A 31 -6.31 -13.00 4.87
N GLN A 32 -6.36 -14.04 5.71
CA GLN A 32 -5.29 -14.29 6.68
C GLN A 32 -3.93 -14.51 6.02
N LYS A 33 -3.89 -15.17 4.85
CA LYS A 33 -2.64 -15.43 4.12
C LYS A 33 -2.00 -14.13 3.62
N ILE A 34 -2.80 -13.18 3.13
CA ILE A 34 -2.33 -11.85 2.75
C ILE A 34 -1.82 -11.09 3.97
N LYS A 35 -2.55 -11.11 5.10
CA LYS A 35 -2.11 -10.48 6.35
C LYS A 35 -0.74 -11.01 6.81
N ASP A 36 -0.53 -12.32 6.72
CA ASP A 36 0.68 -12.97 7.21
C ASP A 36 1.88 -12.83 6.26
N LYS A 37 1.64 -12.71 4.94
CA LYS A 37 2.70 -12.85 3.92
C LYS A 37 2.93 -11.64 3.02
N LEU A 38 1.94 -10.77 2.85
CA LEU A 38 2.02 -9.64 1.92
C LEU A 38 2.03 -8.29 2.62
N VAL A 39 1.59 -8.22 3.88
CA VAL A 39 1.74 -7.02 4.70
C VAL A 39 3.15 -7.01 5.29
N PHE A 40 3.88 -5.91 5.08
CA PHE A 40 5.21 -5.74 5.66
C PHE A 40 5.14 -5.81 7.19
N THR A 41 6.13 -6.46 7.81
CA THR A 41 6.24 -6.46 9.28
C THR A 41 6.50 -5.07 9.84
N ASN A 42 7.36 -4.31 9.17
CA ASN A 42 7.79 -2.97 9.57
C ASN A 42 7.73 -2.00 8.39
N HIS A 43 7.31 -0.78 8.69
CA HIS A 43 7.37 0.33 7.77
C HIS A 43 8.83 0.69 7.48
N LYS A 44 9.15 0.94 6.22
CA LYS A 44 10.51 1.35 5.79
C LYS A 44 10.96 2.63 6.50
N GLY A 45 10.15 3.69 6.43
CA GLY A 45 10.39 4.99 7.05
C GLY A 45 11.83 5.51 6.91
N ALA A 46 12.31 6.19 7.94
CA ALA A 46 13.71 6.61 8.05
C ALA A 46 14.63 5.50 8.59
N ALA A 47 14.06 4.36 9.02
CA ALA A 47 14.79 3.22 9.55
C ALA A 47 15.74 2.58 8.53
N ASN A 48 15.54 2.81 7.22
CA ASN A 48 16.41 2.31 6.16
C ASN A 48 17.40 3.37 5.62
N SER A 49 17.57 4.49 6.30
CA SER A 49 18.48 5.56 5.90
C SER A 49 19.95 5.21 6.11
N ILE A 50 20.86 5.93 5.45
CA ILE A 50 22.31 5.70 5.55
C ILE A 50 22.85 5.83 6.99
N GLY A 51 22.15 6.59 7.85
CA GLY A 51 22.53 6.77 9.26
C GLY A 51 22.50 5.48 10.10
N PHE A 52 21.80 4.45 9.62
CA PHE A 52 21.65 3.16 10.31
C PHE A 52 22.41 2.01 9.65
N VAL A 53 23.30 2.29 8.68
CA VAL A 53 24.20 1.27 8.10
C VAL A 53 25.16 0.75 9.17
N GLU A 54 25.76 1.64 9.95
CA GLU A 54 26.70 1.30 11.03
C GLU A 54 26.06 1.34 12.44
N ASN A 55 24.86 1.92 12.57
CA ASN A 55 24.18 2.16 13.86
C ASN A 55 22.88 1.35 13.99
N PHE A 56 22.94 0.05 13.69
CA PHE A 56 21.80 -0.84 13.83
C PHE A 56 21.60 -1.28 15.30
N PRO A 57 20.36 -1.38 15.82
CA PRO A 57 19.08 -1.19 15.14
C PRO A 57 18.58 0.27 15.14
N PRO A 58 17.82 0.68 14.11
CA PRO A 58 17.13 1.96 14.11
C PRO A 58 16.06 2.04 15.22
N PRO A 59 15.77 3.24 15.76
CA PRO A 59 14.71 3.42 16.74
C PRO A 59 13.35 2.91 16.22
N PRO A 60 12.53 2.25 17.06
CA PRO A 60 11.24 1.68 16.65
C PRO A 60 10.26 2.70 16.04
N ALA A 61 10.33 3.97 16.46
CA ALA A 61 9.50 5.05 15.92
C ALA A 61 9.75 5.35 14.43
N LEU A 62 10.95 5.03 13.92
CA LEU A 62 11.31 5.25 12.52
C LEU A 62 10.98 4.06 11.61
N GLY A 63 10.75 2.89 12.20
CA GLY A 63 10.46 1.63 11.51
C GLY A 63 9.21 0.96 12.08
N LYS A 64 8.10 1.73 12.16
CA LYS A 64 6.89 1.33 12.88
C LYS A 64 6.36 -0.02 12.43
N SER A 65 5.96 -0.88 13.37
CA SER A 65 5.43 -2.21 13.07
C SER A 65 3.97 -2.14 12.61
N TYR A 66 3.57 -2.96 11.64
CA TYR A 66 2.17 -3.15 11.29
C TYR A 66 1.54 -4.23 12.18
N LEU A 67 0.41 -3.92 12.81
CA LEU A 67 -0.30 -4.82 13.71
C LEU A 67 -1.77 -4.94 13.29
N PHE A 68 -2.36 -6.09 13.58
CA PHE A 68 -3.80 -6.32 13.43
C PHE A 68 -4.42 -6.48 14.81
N GLU A 69 -5.24 -5.51 15.22
CA GLU A 69 -5.89 -5.49 16.54
C GLU A 69 -7.41 -5.38 16.39
N ASP A 70 -8.14 -5.83 17.40
CA ASP A 70 -9.60 -5.70 17.45
C ASP A 70 -9.98 -4.23 17.77
N VAL A 71 -9.93 -3.39 16.74
CA VAL A 71 -10.24 -1.96 16.81
C VAL A 71 -11.18 -1.56 15.69
N GLU A 72 -12.08 -0.62 15.98
CA GLU A 72 -13.11 -0.21 15.02
C GLU A 72 -12.54 0.57 13.82
N GLN A 73 -11.47 1.34 14.04
CA GLN A 73 -10.77 2.11 13.01
C GLN A 73 -9.26 1.97 13.22
N GLY A 74 -8.53 1.79 12.12
CA GLY A 74 -7.07 1.78 12.16
C GLY A 74 -6.51 3.12 12.60
N TYR A 75 -5.38 3.10 13.29
CA TYR A 75 -4.73 4.29 13.81
C TYR A 75 -3.21 4.18 13.74
N GLU A 76 -2.55 5.32 13.89
CA GLU A 76 -1.10 5.42 13.98
C GLU A 76 -0.70 5.70 15.43
N GLY A 77 0.11 4.80 15.99
CA GLY A 77 0.76 4.99 17.29
C GLY A 77 2.15 5.59 17.16
N ALA A 78 2.84 5.76 18.30
CA ALA A 78 4.22 6.24 18.32
C ALA A 78 5.19 5.29 17.60
N THR A 79 4.96 3.98 17.70
CA THR A 79 5.85 2.92 17.20
C THR A 79 5.13 1.89 16.32
N THR A 80 3.84 2.07 16.05
CA THR A 80 3.00 1.07 15.37
C THR A 80 2.02 1.71 14.39
N PHE A 81 1.64 0.95 13.36
CA PHE A 81 0.46 1.16 12.54
C PHE A 81 -0.52 0.03 12.82
N VAL A 82 -1.71 0.36 13.30
CA VAL A 82 -2.70 -0.64 13.67
C VAL A 82 -3.81 -0.68 12.64
N LEU A 83 -4.07 -1.89 12.12
CA LEU A 83 -5.14 -2.21 11.19
C LEU A 83 -6.23 -3.00 11.92
N PRO A 84 -7.52 -2.79 11.60
CA PRO A 84 -8.62 -3.57 12.17
C PRO A 84 -8.52 -5.05 11.83
N SER A 85 -8.56 -5.92 12.83
CA SER A 85 -8.64 -7.38 12.64
C SER A 85 -10.08 -7.87 12.49
N ASN A 86 -11.03 -7.16 13.09
CA ASN A 86 -12.45 -7.50 13.17
C ASN A 86 -13.29 -7.09 11.96
N LYS A 87 -12.69 -6.40 10.98
CA LYS A 87 -13.34 -5.96 9.75
C LYS A 87 -12.73 -6.64 8.53
N GLN A 88 -13.57 -6.92 7.54
CA GLN A 88 -13.07 -7.37 6.24
C GLN A 88 -12.37 -6.21 5.54
N LEU A 89 -11.06 -6.37 5.32
CA LEU A 89 -10.26 -5.43 4.56
C LEU A 89 -10.16 -5.87 3.10
N TYR A 90 -10.01 -4.89 2.21
CA TYR A 90 -9.86 -5.12 0.78
C TYR A 90 -8.63 -4.36 0.29
N GLU A 91 -7.87 -4.98 -0.59
CA GLU A 91 -6.82 -4.33 -1.35
C GLU A 91 -7.45 -3.71 -2.61
N PHE A 92 -7.10 -2.45 -2.87
CA PHE A 92 -7.41 -1.76 -4.10
C PHE A 92 -6.11 -1.49 -4.84
N CYS A 93 -6.01 -1.97 -6.07
CA CYS A 93 -4.85 -1.77 -6.93
C CYS A 93 -5.30 -1.12 -8.24
N PHE A 94 -4.48 -0.21 -8.75
CA PHE A 94 -4.68 0.40 -10.05
C PHE A 94 -3.36 0.54 -10.78
N THR A 95 -3.43 0.55 -12.11
CA THR A 95 -2.27 0.77 -12.96
C THR A 95 -2.36 2.13 -13.63
N VAL A 96 -1.22 2.80 -13.78
CA VAL A 96 -1.10 4.01 -14.60
C VAL A 96 -0.33 3.61 -15.87
N PRO A 97 -0.95 3.73 -17.06
CA PRO A 97 -0.30 3.33 -18.29
C PRO A 97 0.86 4.28 -18.63
N MET A 98 2.01 3.71 -18.98
CA MET A 98 3.16 4.45 -19.50
C MET A 98 3.17 4.43 -21.04
N SER A 99 3.76 5.45 -21.67
CA SER A 99 3.97 5.47 -23.12
C SER A 99 4.89 4.32 -23.54
N LYS A 100 4.40 3.48 -24.46
CA LYS A 100 5.16 2.32 -24.96
C LYS A 100 6.43 2.76 -25.68
N ASP A 101 6.38 3.83 -26.46
CA ASP A 101 7.52 4.27 -27.27
C ASP A 101 8.60 4.91 -26.41
N MET A 102 8.23 5.70 -25.41
CA MET A 102 9.19 6.24 -24.43
C MET A 102 9.81 5.12 -23.59
N PHE A 103 9.01 4.15 -23.16
CA PHE A 103 9.50 3.02 -22.38
C PHE A 103 10.52 2.17 -23.17
N ARG A 104 10.33 1.99 -24.47
CA ARG A 104 11.28 1.29 -25.34
C ARG A 104 12.64 1.99 -25.45
N THR A 105 12.70 3.30 -25.27
CA THR A 105 13.95 4.07 -25.27
C THR A 105 14.61 4.18 -23.90
N ALA A 106 14.03 3.56 -22.86
CA ALA A 106 14.62 3.57 -21.54
C ALA A 106 15.99 2.86 -21.56
N ASN A 107 17.03 3.52 -21.05
CA ASN A 107 18.45 3.12 -21.05
C ASN A 107 19.23 3.25 -22.38
N GLU A 108 18.64 3.74 -23.48
CA GLU A 108 19.32 3.88 -24.78
C GLU A 108 19.71 5.33 -25.16
N SER A 109 20.36 6.05 -24.24
CA SER A 109 21.22 7.20 -24.59
C SER A 109 22.64 7.07 -24.03
N GLN A 110 23.13 5.85 -23.80
CA GLN A 110 24.51 5.56 -23.36
C GLN A 110 25.47 5.22 -24.52
N ILE A 111 25.20 5.74 -25.72
CA ILE A 111 26.21 5.86 -26.78
C ILE A 111 26.67 7.31 -26.85
N MET A 112 27.62 7.66 -25.96
CA MET A 112 28.65 8.70 -26.12
C MET A 112 29.80 8.38 -25.16
#